data_AF-A0A432VMG2-F1
#
_entry.id   AF-A0A432VMG2-F1
#
_cell.length_a   1.000
_cell.length_b   1.000
_cell.length_c   1.000
_cell.angle_alpha   90.00
_cell.angle_beta   90.00
_cell.angle_gamma   90.00
#
_symmetry.space_group_name_H-M   'P 1'
#
loop_
_entity.id
_entity.type
_entity.pdbx_description
1 polymer ?
#
loop_
_entity_poly.entity_id
_entity_poly.type
_entity_poly.pdbx_seq_one_letter_code
_entity_poly.pdbx_strand_id
1 'polypeptide(L)'
;MAAVLISVMTAPSCADSWILPTATTYTSCGAHARVTITPRDLDSQLGYFEDKVRKVAPAGQKKGGARVASARLERLVANRWQMVWERPIVNDVAPVSALIRDDGNYAVTFDDWHGLGYGPNVVVIYGAGGKLVRALGLSDIVPADYIKALPHSVSSIHWRGDPRFSADGQSIVIPVVIPSESFASNPAMIDVAVELASGKVSAIDANAWEAALETGRKVLAGQIAYEAAAKAAFLAPLLRPKINAEREWHDYLREAVARLIGDDDTPSTTVLRLPGASDYAVSETWVHDALTESYADKVAIASLSEPNLVSVLQKVAAKLPARSLSKVTVFIALSDENWAAAGEAMRRTGAKLIQLNPDKPIPQRPKRIGRRYGPGRD
;
A
#
# COMPACT_ATOMS: atom_id res chain seq x y z
N MET A 1 14.75 27.11 -10.14
CA MET A 1 14.81 25.69 -10.55
C MET A 1 14.05 24.87 -9.53
N ALA A 2 12.97 24.21 -9.93
CA ALA A 2 12.05 23.51 -9.04
C ALA A 2 12.74 22.30 -8.39
N ALA A 3 12.79 22.29 -7.06
CA ALA A 3 13.33 21.20 -6.26
C ALA A 3 12.27 20.10 -6.12
N VAL A 4 12.58 18.90 -6.61
CA VAL A 4 11.75 17.71 -6.43
C VAL A 4 11.92 17.21 -5.00
N LEU A 5 10.88 17.39 -4.18
CA LEU A 5 10.70 16.69 -2.91
C LEU A 5 10.73 15.18 -3.18
N ILE A 6 11.66 14.44 -2.57
CA ILE A 6 11.52 13.00 -2.40
C ILE A 6 11.20 12.80 -0.92
N SER A 7 9.94 13.06 -0.57
CA SER A 7 9.39 12.62 0.70
C SER A 7 9.25 11.11 0.61
N VAL A 8 10.13 10.35 1.28
CA VAL A 8 9.84 8.94 1.57
C VAL A 8 8.79 8.94 2.67
N MET A 9 7.56 9.34 2.32
CA MET A 9 6.43 8.91 3.09
C MET A 9 6.45 7.40 2.96
N THR A 10 6.54 6.68 4.09
CA THR A 10 5.89 5.40 4.18
C THR A 10 4.45 5.69 3.84
N ALA A 11 4.09 5.58 2.55
CA ALA A 11 2.70 5.61 2.15
C ALA A 11 2.04 4.59 3.07
N PRO A 12 1.05 4.99 3.89
CA PRO A 12 0.31 4.01 4.66
C PRO A 12 -0.02 2.91 3.67
N SER A 13 0.41 1.68 3.98
CA SER A 13 -0.05 0.52 3.25
C SER A 13 -1.56 0.62 3.31
N CYS A 14 -2.20 1.07 2.23
CA CYS A 14 -3.64 1.01 2.05
C CYS A 14 -3.95 -0.49 1.95
N ALA A 15 -3.95 -1.17 3.08
CA ALA A 15 -4.42 -2.52 3.18
C ALA A 15 -5.93 -2.40 3.21
N ASP A 16 -6.58 -2.94 2.19
CA ASP A 16 -8.03 -2.96 2.16
C ASP A 16 -8.53 -3.84 3.31
N SER A 17 -9.49 -3.31 4.07
CA SER A 17 -10.22 -4.11 5.03
C SER A 17 -11.40 -4.76 4.32
N TRP A 18 -11.46 -6.08 4.41
CA TRP A 18 -12.56 -6.86 3.84
C TRP A 18 -13.28 -7.58 4.96
N ILE A 19 -14.58 -7.33 5.09
CA ILE A 19 -15.42 -8.08 6.01
C ILE A 19 -15.73 -9.45 5.37
N LEU A 20 -15.89 -10.49 6.19
CA LEU A 20 -16.33 -11.79 5.70
C LEU A 20 -17.63 -11.63 4.88
N PRO A 21 -17.71 -12.24 3.69
CA PRO A 21 -18.86 -12.07 2.84
C PRO A 21 -20.07 -12.77 3.47
N THR A 22 -21.24 -12.14 3.35
CA THR A 22 -22.52 -12.65 3.84
C THR A 22 -23.50 -12.80 2.70
N ALA A 23 -24.58 -13.58 2.93
CA ALA A 23 -25.63 -13.70 1.94
C ALA A 23 -26.24 -12.32 1.64
N THR A 24 -26.16 -11.89 0.38
CA THR A 24 -26.53 -10.53 -0.04
C THR A 24 -27.54 -10.61 -1.17
N THR A 25 -28.59 -9.78 -1.09
CA THR A 25 -29.61 -9.69 -2.14
C THR A 25 -29.46 -8.38 -2.90
N TYR A 26 -29.34 -8.48 -4.21
CA TYR A 26 -29.32 -7.35 -5.13
C TYR A 26 -30.65 -7.31 -5.88
N THR A 27 -31.22 -6.12 -6.01
CA THR A 27 -32.52 -5.90 -6.65
C THR A 27 -32.30 -5.12 -7.94
N SER A 28 -33.01 -5.47 -9.00
CA SER A 28 -32.97 -4.76 -10.27
C SER A 28 -33.56 -3.34 -10.13
N CYS A 29 -33.26 -2.43 -11.05
CA CYS A 29 -33.66 -1.02 -10.93
C CYS A 29 -35.18 -0.82 -10.81
N GLY A 30 -35.97 -1.56 -11.60
CA GLY A 30 -37.43 -1.58 -11.53
C GLY A 30 -37.99 -2.47 -10.43
N ALA A 31 -37.15 -3.09 -9.60
CA ALA A 31 -37.53 -4.05 -8.55
C ALA A 31 -38.37 -5.24 -9.03
N HIS A 32 -38.26 -5.60 -10.31
CA HIS A 32 -38.95 -6.74 -10.92
C HIS A 32 -38.16 -8.04 -10.84
N ALA A 33 -36.86 -7.97 -10.57
CA ALA A 33 -36.00 -9.12 -10.36
C ALA A 33 -35.07 -8.89 -9.16
N ARG A 34 -34.63 -9.99 -8.54
CA ARG A 34 -33.59 -9.97 -7.52
C ARG A 34 -32.68 -11.19 -7.66
N VAL A 35 -31.42 -11.05 -7.27
CA VAL A 35 -30.51 -12.19 -7.07
C VAL A 35 -30.03 -12.20 -5.63
N THR A 36 -30.17 -13.33 -4.96
CA THR A 36 -29.54 -13.59 -3.67
C THR A 36 -28.26 -14.38 -3.93
N ILE A 37 -27.13 -13.83 -3.50
CA ILE A 37 -25.82 -14.47 -3.56
C ILE A 37 -25.51 -15.03 -2.18
N THR A 38 -25.20 -16.33 -2.14
CA THR A 38 -24.76 -17.02 -0.93
C THR A 38 -23.27 -17.35 -1.09
N PRO A 39 -22.39 -16.73 -0.29
CA PRO A 39 -20.97 -17.06 -0.30
C PRO A 39 -20.72 -18.54 0.03
N ARG A 40 -19.58 -19.08 -0.41
CA ARG A 40 -19.12 -20.36 0.15
C ARG A 40 -18.68 -20.17 1.60
N ASP A 41 -18.72 -21.23 2.38
CA ASP A 41 -18.38 -21.14 3.80
C ASP A 41 -16.87 -21.00 4.01
N LEU A 42 -16.50 -19.92 4.70
CA LEU A 42 -15.15 -19.71 5.22
C LEU A 42 -15.09 -19.99 6.71
N ASP A 43 -13.97 -20.56 7.16
CA ASP A 43 -13.67 -20.71 8.58
C ASP A 43 -13.37 -19.35 9.23
N SER A 44 -12.44 -18.62 8.64
CA SER A 44 -12.10 -17.24 9.01
C SER A 44 -11.38 -16.53 7.86
N GLN A 45 -11.30 -15.21 7.94
CA GLN A 45 -10.52 -14.41 6.99
C GLN A 45 -9.02 -14.73 7.09
N LEU A 46 -8.49 -14.88 8.31
CA LEU A 46 -7.09 -15.25 8.51
C LEU A 46 -6.78 -16.62 7.91
N GLY A 47 -7.65 -17.61 8.13
CA GLY A 47 -7.50 -18.94 7.54
C GLY A 47 -7.46 -18.92 6.00
N TYR A 48 -8.26 -18.06 5.37
CA TYR A 48 -8.20 -17.86 3.91
C TYR A 48 -6.80 -17.39 3.45
N PHE A 49 -6.22 -16.41 4.12
CA PHE A 49 -4.90 -15.90 3.75
C PHE A 49 -3.77 -16.87 4.05
N GLU A 50 -3.80 -17.53 5.21
CA GLU A 50 -2.82 -18.57 5.54
C GLU A 50 -2.79 -19.67 4.49
N ASP A 51 -3.96 -20.12 4.04
CA ASP A 51 -4.06 -21.14 3.00
C ASP A 51 -3.57 -20.62 1.65
N LYS A 52 -3.85 -19.37 1.25
CA LYS A 52 -3.30 -18.79 0.01
C LYS A 52 -1.77 -18.73 0.05
N VAL A 53 -1.18 -18.34 1.19
CA VAL A 53 0.29 -18.35 1.38
C VAL A 53 0.85 -19.78 1.32
N ARG A 54 0.16 -20.74 1.93
CA ARG A 54 0.53 -22.17 1.91
C ARG A 54 0.15 -22.89 0.61
N LYS A 55 -0.53 -22.20 -0.33
CA LYS A 55 -1.07 -22.74 -1.59
C LYS A 55 -2.02 -23.93 -1.38
N VAL A 56 -2.83 -23.88 -0.32
CA VAL A 56 -3.89 -24.86 -0.03
C VAL A 56 -5.19 -24.42 -0.71
N ALA A 57 -5.87 -25.36 -1.37
CA ALA A 57 -7.13 -25.11 -2.08
C ALA A 57 -8.24 -26.09 -1.63
N PRO A 58 -9.49 -25.64 -1.46
CA PRO A 58 -9.94 -24.24 -1.50
C PRO A 58 -9.53 -23.49 -0.23
N ALA A 59 -8.95 -22.30 -0.39
CA ALA A 59 -8.39 -21.55 0.72
C ALA A 59 -9.47 -21.13 1.74
N GLY A 60 -9.17 -21.27 3.03
CA GLY A 60 -10.03 -20.85 4.14
C GLY A 60 -11.32 -21.64 4.27
N GLN A 61 -11.44 -22.80 3.61
CA GLN A 61 -12.66 -23.59 3.57
C GLN A 61 -13.08 -24.07 4.97
N LYS A 62 -14.32 -23.77 5.36
CA LYS A 62 -14.91 -24.32 6.57
C LYS A 62 -15.17 -25.82 6.44
N LYS A 63 -14.80 -26.60 7.45
CA LYS A 63 -15.06 -28.04 7.50
C LYS A 63 -16.57 -28.33 7.50
N GLY A 64 -17.02 -29.14 6.54
CA GLY A 64 -18.44 -29.49 6.37
C GLY A 64 -19.32 -28.37 5.80
N GLY A 65 -18.75 -27.21 5.50
CA GLY A 65 -19.47 -26.09 4.90
C GLY A 65 -19.62 -26.19 3.38
N ALA A 66 -20.44 -25.32 2.82
CA ALA A 66 -20.58 -25.15 1.38
C ALA A 66 -19.21 -24.82 0.75
N ARG A 67 -18.86 -25.53 -0.34
CA ARG A 67 -17.55 -25.41 -1.00
C ARG A 67 -17.54 -24.46 -2.19
N VAL A 68 -18.70 -24.01 -2.63
CA VAL A 68 -18.88 -23.12 -3.78
C VAL A 68 -19.90 -22.05 -3.43
N ALA A 69 -19.69 -20.85 -3.95
CA ALA A 69 -20.69 -19.80 -3.88
C ALA A 69 -21.88 -20.15 -4.77
N SER A 70 -23.07 -19.69 -4.41
CA SER A 70 -24.27 -19.88 -5.22
C SER A 70 -25.04 -18.57 -5.42
N ALA A 71 -25.85 -18.54 -6.46
CA ALA A 71 -26.78 -17.46 -6.71
C ALA A 71 -28.17 -18.03 -6.98
N ARG A 72 -29.19 -17.34 -6.45
CA ARG A 72 -30.61 -17.62 -6.68
C ARG A 72 -31.26 -16.38 -7.27
N LEU A 73 -31.76 -16.48 -8.51
CA LEU A 73 -32.49 -15.41 -9.17
C LEU A 73 -33.99 -15.63 -9.06
N GLU A 74 -34.72 -14.57 -8.68
CA GLU A 74 -36.17 -14.56 -8.58
C GLU A 74 -36.75 -13.37 -9.37
N ARG A 75 -37.93 -13.58 -9.96
CA ARG A 75 -38.70 -12.53 -10.64
C ARG A 75 -40.01 -12.28 -9.87
N LEU A 76 -40.45 -11.04 -9.83
CA LEU A 76 -41.72 -10.65 -9.25
C LEU A 76 -42.86 -10.94 -10.25
N VAL A 77 -43.76 -11.85 -9.90
CA VAL A 77 -44.92 -12.23 -10.72
C VAL A 77 -46.16 -12.23 -9.83
N ALA A 78 -47.16 -11.43 -10.18
CA ALA A 78 -48.39 -11.27 -9.38
C ALA A 78 -48.10 -11.03 -7.89
N ASN A 79 -47.17 -10.10 -7.62
CA ASN A 79 -46.71 -9.71 -6.28
C ASN A 79 -46.08 -10.85 -5.45
N ARG A 80 -45.60 -11.92 -6.10
CA ARG A 80 -44.87 -13.02 -5.46
C ARG A 80 -43.55 -13.27 -6.17
N TRP A 81 -42.50 -13.50 -5.39
CA TRP A 81 -41.21 -13.89 -5.92
C TRP A 81 -41.28 -15.33 -6.42
N GLN A 82 -40.97 -15.52 -7.70
CA GLN A 82 -40.88 -16.83 -8.33
C GLN A 82 -39.43 -17.08 -8.70
N MET A 83 -38.91 -18.24 -8.27
CA MET A 83 -37.56 -18.67 -8.63
C MET A 83 -37.46 -18.86 -10.15
N VAL A 84 -36.47 -18.22 -10.74
CA VAL A 84 -36.11 -18.40 -12.16
C VAL A 84 -35.02 -19.46 -12.26
N TRP A 85 -33.99 -19.37 -11.41
CA TRP A 85 -32.93 -20.37 -11.30
C TRP A 85 -32.17 -20.25 -9.97
N GLU A 86 -31.50 -21.33 -9.58
CA GLU A 86 -30.54 -21.37 -8.48
C GLU A 86 -29.37 -22.26 -8.88
N ARG A 87 -28.14 -21.73 -8.82
CA ARG A 87 -26.94 -22.44 -9.29
C ARG A 87 -25.67 -22.02 -8.56
N PRO A 88 -24.64 -22.89 -8.51
CA PRO A 88 -23.27 -22.47 -8.22
C PRO A 88 -22.80 -21.39 -9.21
N ILE A 89 -22.02 -20.44 -8.71
CA ILE A 89 -21.37 -19.39 -9.50
C ILE A 89 -19.85 -19.59 -9.52
N VAL A 90 -19.16 -19.01 -10.51
CA VAL A 90 -17.70 -19.22 -10.69
C VAL A 90 -16.84 -18.37 -9.77
N ASN A 91 -17.42 -17.37 -9.10
CA ASN A 91 -16.73 -16.56 -8.10
C ASN A 91 -16.26 -17.46 -6.94
N ASP A 92 -15.00 -17.31 -6.49
CA ASP A 92 -14.36 -18.22 -5.51
C ASP A 92 -15.15 -18.24 -4.19
N VAL A 93 -15.15 -17.13 -3.46
CA VAL A 93 -15.86 -17.02 -2.18
C VAL A 93 -17.24 -16.39 -2.36
N ALA A 94 -17.26 -15.23 -3.01
CA ALA A 94 -18.42 -14.46 -3.40
C ALA A 94 -17.92 -13.34 -4.33
N PRO A 95 -18.76 -12.77 -5.19
CA PRO A 95 -18.43 -11.53 -5.86
C PRO A 95 -18.47 -10.32 -4.91
N VAL A 96 -17.82 -9.22 -5.30
CA VAL A 96 -17.89 -7.95 -4.57
C VAL A 96 -19.25 -7.27 -4.76
N SER A 97 -19.77 -7.28 -5.99
CA SER A 97 -21.09 -6.76 -6.31
C SER A 97 -21.77 -7.52 -7.44
N ALA A 98 -23.07 -7.30 -7.62
CA ALA A 98 -23.82 -7.88 -8.72
C ALA A 98 -24.92 -6.94 -9.24
N LEU A 99 -25.30 -7.14 -10.49
CA LEU A 99 -26.40 -6.47 -11.18
C LEU A 99 -27.32 -7.49 -11.83
N ILE A 100 -28.60 -7.14 -11.99
CA ILE A 100 -29.63 -8.00 -12.56
C ILE A 100 -30.51 -7.14 -13.45
N ARG A 101 -30.80 -7.65 -14.65
CA ARG A 101 -31.70 -6.97 -15.58
C ARG A 101 -33.14 -7.10 -15.07
N ASP A 102 -33.98 -6.10 -15.28
CA ASP A 102 -35.36 -6.09 -14.77
C ASP A 102 -36.20 -7.28 -15.28
N ASP A 103 -35.89 -7.79 -16.47
CA ASP A 103 -36.53 -8.98 -16.99
C ASP A 103 -35.96 -10.28 -16.40
N GLY A 104 -34.97 -10.26 -15.51
CA GLY A 104 -34.36 -11.44 -14.90
C GLY A 104 -33.65 -12.40 -15.87
N ASN A 105 -33.42 -12.00 -17.13
CA ASN A 105 -32.77 -12.85 -18.12
C ASN A 105 -31.24 -12.81 -18.04
N TYR A 106 -30.68 -11.76 -17.41
CA TYR A 106 -29.25 -11.65 -17.16
C TYR A 106 -28.96 -11.23 -15.72
N ALA A 107 -27.93 -11.83 -15.16
CA ALA A 107 -27.26 -11.39 -13.95
C ALA A 107 -25.76 -11.24 -14.25
N VAL A 108 -25.13 -10.23 -13.66
CA VAL A 108 -23.71 -9.96 -13.83
C VAL A 108 -23.08 -9.80 -12.46
N THR A 109 -21.96 -10.48 -12.21
CA THR A 109 -21.18 -10.32 -10.99
C THR A 109 -19.87 -9.63 -11.29
N PHE A 110 -19.35 -8.89 -10.32
CA PHE A 110 -18.14 -8.10 -10.47
C PHE A 110 -17.17 -8.40 -9.34
N ASP A 111 -15.94 -8.71 -9.75
CA ASP A 111 -14.77 -8.97 -8.93
C ASP A 111 -14.95 -10.13 -7.94
N ASP A 112 -13.89 -10.89 -7.65
CA ASP A 112 -13.93 -11.83 -6.54
C ASP A 112 -13.67 -11.11 -5.21
N TRP A 113 -14.29 -11.58 -4.12
CA TRP A 113 -13.95 -11.14 -2.77
C TRP A 113 -12.46 -11.36 -2.50
N HIS A 114 -11.76 -10.32 -2.01
CA HIS A 114 -10.29 -10.27 -1.94
C HIS A 114 -9.55 -10.38 -3.30
N GLY A 115 -10.21 -10.09 -4.41
CA GLY A 115 -9.65 -10.17 -5.77
C GLY A 115 -10.13 -9.03 -6.67
N LEU A 116 -10.28 -7.82 -6.13
CA LEU A 116 -10.76 -6.67 -6.91
C LEU A 116 -9.77 -6.33 -8.03
N GLY A 117 -10.23 -6.45 -9.28
CA GLY A 117 -9.42 -6.31 -10.49
C GLY A 117 -8.45 -7.47 -10.77
N TYR A 118 -8.50 -8.55 -10.00
CA TYR A 118 -7.62 -9.72 -10.14
C TYR A 118 -8.38 -10.98 -10.55
N GLY A 119 -7.67 -11.89 -11.22
CA GLY A 119 -8.19 -13.19 -11.60
C GLY A 119 -9.14 -13.15 -12.81
N PRO A 120 -9.77 -14.29 -13.15
CA PRO A 120 -10.58 -14.45 -14.35
C PRO A 120 -12.04 -14.01 -14.18
N ASN A 121 -12.46 -13.64 -12.97
CA ASN A 121 -13.86 -13.35 -12.61
C ASN A 121 -14.09 -11.87 -12.28
N VAL A 122 -13.42 -10.96 -13.00
CA VAL A 122 -13.56 -9.51 -12.81
C VAL A 122 -14.93 -9.05 -13.28
N VAL A 123 -15.42 -9.59 -14.40
CA VAL A 123 -16.82 -9.45 -14.84
C VAL A 123 -17.31 -10.83 -15.27
N VAL A 124 -18.41 -11.29 -14.69
CA VAL A 124 -19.02 -12.58 -15.06
C VAL A 124 -20.47 -12.40 -15.44
N ILE A 125 -20.83 -12.87 -16.64
CA ILE A 125 -22.17 -12.73 -17.21
C ILE A 125 -22.88 -14.07 -17.17
N TYR A 126 -24.04 -14.09 -16.53
CA TYR A 126 -24.96 -15.22 -16.49
C TYR A 126 -26.21 -14.86 -17.29
N GLY A 127 -26.54 -15.67 -18.29
CA GLY A 127 -27.75 -15.53 -19.09
C GLY A 127 -28.93 -16.34 -18.54
N ALA A 128 -29.90 -16.62 -19.40
CA ALA A 128 -31.10 -17.36 -19.06
C ALA A 128 -30.79 -18.70 -18.37
N GLY A 129 -31.54 -19.00 -17.30
CA GLY A 129 -31.36 -20.22 -16.49
C GLY A 129 -30.05 -20.29 -15.70
N GLY A 130 -29.33 -19.17 -15.55
CA GLY A 130 -28.04 -19.11 -14.86
C GLY A 130 -26.90 -19.71 -15.67
N LYS A 131 -27.04 -19.78 -17.00
CA LYS A 131 -25.96 -20.24 -17.89
C LYS A 131 -24.83 -19.22 -17.91
N LEU A 132 -23.61 -19.65 -17.63
CA LEU A 132 -22.42 -18.83 -17.84
C LEU A 132 -22.28 -18.47 -19.32
N VAL A 133 -22.33 -17.17 -19.62
CA VAL A 133 -22.09 -16.64 -20.97
C VAL A 133 -20.62 -16.34 -21.15
N ARG A 134 -20.04 -15.58 -20.19
CA ARG A 134 -18.64 -15.17 -20.22
C ARG A 134 -18.12 -14.90 -18.82
N ALA A 135 -16.86 -15.24 -18.58
CA ALA A 135 -16.06 -14.71 -17.48
C ALA A 135 -14.89 -13.93 -18.09
N LEU A 136 -14.65 -12.72 -17.61
CA LEU A 136 -13.65 -11.79 -18.11
C LEU A 136 -12.70 -11.44 -16.96
N GLY A 137 -11.40 -11.54 -17.23
CA GLY A 137 -10.38 -10.88 -16.42
C GLY A 137 -10.25 -9.41 -16.81
N LEU A 138 -9.55 -8.62 -15.99
CA LEU A 138 -9.34 -7.20 -16.28
C LEU A 138 -8.60 -6.98 -17.61
N SER A 139 -7.71 -7.91 -17.98
CA SER A 139 -6.98 -7.90 -19.26
C SER A 139 -7.86 -8.12 -20.50
N ASP A 140 -9.08 -8.62 -20.33
CA ASP A 140 -10.05 -8.72 -21.42
C ASP A 140 -10.80 -7.39 -21.64
N ILE A 141 -10.71 -6.47 -20.68
CA ILE A 141 -11.42 -5.18 -20.67
C ILE A 141 -10.48 -4.04 -21.06
N VAL A 142 -9.26 -4.04 -20.49
CA VAL A 142 -8.25 -3.00 -20.71
C VAL A 142 -6.86 -3.59 -20.98
N PRO A 143 -6.00 -2.89 -21.74
CA PRO A 143 -4.62 -3.32 -22.00
C PRO A 143 -3.75 -3.46 -20.74
N ALA A 144 -2.72 -4.31 -20.81
CA ALA A 144 -1.88 -4.63 -19.66
C ALA A 144 -1.06 -3.45 -19.09
N ASP A 145 -0.64 -2.51 -19.94
CA ASP A 145 0.02 -1.26 -19.52
C ASP A 145 -0.95 -0.33 -18.79
N TYR A 146 -2.20 -0.25 -19.27
CA TYR A 146 -3.27 0.47 -18.59
C TYR A 146 -3.53 -0.11 -17.19
N ILE A 147 -3.56 -1.45 -17.05
CA ILE A 147 -3.72 -2.12 -15.75
C ILE A 147 -2.61 -1.72 -14.78
N LYS A 148 -1.35 -1.69 -15.25
CA LYS A 148 -0.21 -1.30 -14.41
C LYS A 148 -0.29 0.17 -13.97
N ALA A 149 -0.86 1.03 -14.81
CA ALA A 149 -1.03 2.45 -14.53
C ALA A 149 -2.15 2.74 -13.54
N LEU A 150 -3.13 1.82 -13.40
CA LEU A 150 -4.29 2.03 -12.55
C LEU A 150 -3.90 2.20 -11.07
N PRO A 151 -4.66 3.02 -10.32
CA PRO A 151 -4.49 3.13 -8.88
C PRO A 151 -4.77 1.77 -8.23
N HIS A 152 -3.86 1.34 -7.37
CA HIS A 152 -3.98 0.06 -6.68
C HIS A 152 -3.54 0.17 -5.22
N SER A 153 -4.14 -0.68 -4.41
CA SER A 153 -3.75 -0.97 -3.05
C SER A 153 -2.80 -2.17 -3.03
N VAL A 154 -2.43 -2.67 -1.85
CA VAL A 154 -1.65 -3.91 -1.74
C VAL A 154 -2.42 -5.13 -2.31
N SER A 155 -3.75 -5.09 -2.32
CA SER A 155 -4.61 -6.24 -2.63
C SER A 155 -5.72 -5.97 -3.65
N SER A 156 -5.85 -4.75 -4.19
CA SER A 156 -6.92 -4.37 -5.12
C SER A 156 -6.42 -3.43 -6.22
N ILE A 157 -6.94 -3.58 -7.43
CA ILE A 157 -6.78 -2.60 -8.52
C ILE A 157 -8.07 -1.78 -8.63
N HIS A 158 -8.07 -0.51 -8.26
CA HIS A 158 -9.27 0.34 -8.30
C HIS A 158 -9.58 0.74 -9.75
N TRP A 159 -10.25 -0.16 -10.47
CA TRP A 159 -10.34 -0.11 -11.93
C TRP A 159 -11.66 0.45 -12.47
N ARG A 160 -12.73 0.51 -11.66
CA ARG A 160 -14.07 0.93 -12.10
C ARG A 160 -14.84 1.74 -11.07
N GLY A 161 -15.83 2.48 -11.56
CA GLY A 161 -16.97 2.98 -10.79
C GLY A 161 -18.15 1.99 -10.76
N ASP A 162 -19.36 2.54 -10.63
CA ASP A 162 -20.59 1.77 -10.55
C ASP A 162 -21.10 1.35 -11.94
N PRO A 163 -21.15 0.04 -12.23
CA PRO A 163 -21.66 -0.45 -13.50
C PRO A 163 -23.18 -0.27 -13.60
N ARG A 164 -23.69 -0.24 -14.83
CA ARG A 164 -25.13 -0.12 -15.13
C ARG A 164 -25.50 -0.85 -16.41
N PHE A 165 -26.77 -1.19 -16.60
CA PHE A 165 -27.24 -1.64 -17.91
C PHE A 165 -27.30 -0.46 -18.89
N SER A 166 -27.02 -0.72 -20.18
CA SER A 166 -27.32 0.21 -21.26
C SER A 166 -28.83 0.45 -21.36
N ALA A 167 -29.24 1.57 -21.96
CA ALA A 167 -30.66 1.93 -22.09
C ALA A 167 -31.49 0.90 -22.89
N ASP A 168 -30.87 0.22 -23.86
CA ASP A 168 -31.47 -0.87 -24.63
C ASP A 168 -31.43 -2.24 -23.92
N GLY A 169 -30.77 -2.30 -22.75
CA GLY A 169 -30.60 -3.50 -21.94
C GLY A 169 -29.74 -4.60 -22.58
N GLN A 170 -29.00 -4.32 -23.66
CA GLN A 170 -28.18 -5.32 -24.37
C GLN A 170 -26.75 -5.43 -23.84
N SER A 171 -26.27 -4.43 -23.11
CA SER A 171 -24.91 -4.36 -22.59
C SER A 171 -24.88 -3.94 -21.13
N ILE A 172 -23.77 -4.25 -20.45
CA ILE A 172 -23.34 -3.53 -19.26
C ILE A 172 -22.43 -2.39 -19.68
N VAL A 173 -22.68 -1.20 -19.17
CA VAL A 173 -21.78 -0.07 -19.23
C VAL A 173 -20.99 -0.01 -17.93
N ILE A 174 -19.67 -0.04 -18.05
CA ILE A 174 -18.71 -0.01 -16.94
C ILE A 174 -17.91 1.30 -17.03
N PRO A 175 -18.05 2.22 -16.07
CA PRO A 175 -17.16 3.36 -15.96
C PRO A 175 -15.77 2.86 -15.52
N VAL A 176 -14.81 2.86 -16.44
CA VAL A 176 -13.42 2.45 -16.18
C VAL A 176 -12.61 3.67 -15.75
N VAL A 177 -11.82 3.53 -14.70
CA VAL A 177 -10.96 4.60 -14.19
C VAL A 177 -9.90 5.00 -15.23
N ILE A 178 -9.70 6.30 -15.40
CA ILE A 178 -8.57 6.86 -16.16
C ILE A 178 -7.39 7.00 -15.18
N PRO A 179 -6.24 6.36 -15.46
CA PRO A 179 -5.05 6.45 -14.62
C PRO A 179 -4.65 7.89 -14.32
N SER A 180 -4.22 8.12 -13.08
CA SER A 180 -3.72 9.41 -12.60
C SER A 180 -2.49 9.20 -11.71
N GLU A 181 -1.64 10.22 -11.61
CA GLU A 181 -0.42 10.17 -10.79
C GLU A 181 -0.71 10.03 -9.29
N SER A 182 -1.87 10.53 -8.83
CA SER A 182 -2.30 10.45 -7.45
C SER A 182 -3.60 9.66 -7.31
N PHE A 183 -3.79 9.06 -6.13
CA PHE A 183 -5.04 8.43 -5.76
C PHE A 183 -6.11 9.52 -5.54
N ALA A 184 -7.00 9.68 -6.51
CA ALA A 184 -8.11 10.62 -6.42
C ALA A 184 -9.31 9.95 -5.77
N SER A 185 -9.98 10.65 -4.85
CA SER A 185 -11.26 10.19 -4.28
C SER A 185 -12.36 10.10 -5.34
N ASN A 186 -12.32 11.00 -6.34
CA ASN A 186 -13.22 11.05 -7.48
C ASN A 186 -12.38 10.98 -8.78
N PRO A 187 -11.97 9.80 -9.23
CA PRO A 187 -11.17 9.67 -10.43
C PRO A 187 -12.00 9.97 -11.67
N ALA A 188 -11.35 10.51 -12.71
CA ALA A 188 -11.96 10.58 -14.03
C ALA A 188 -12.20 9.16 -14.56
N MET A 189 -13.28 8.98 -15.33
CA MET A 189 -13.68 7.67 -15.84
C MET A 189 -14.10 7.76 -17.30
N ILE A 190 -14.04 6.62 -17.98
CA ILE A 190 -14.49 6.44 -19.36
C ILE A 190 -15.38 5.19 -19.43
N ASP A 191 -16.51 5.30 -20.12
CA ASP A 191 -17.44 4.18 -20.22
C ASP A 191 -16.99 3.16 -21.28
N VAL A 192 -16.97 1.89 -20.86
CA VAL A 192 -16.77 0.72 -21.72
C VAL A 192 -18.04 -0.12 -21.70
N ALA A 193 -18.49 -0.59 -22.86
CA ALA A 193 -19.62 -1.50 -22.98
C ALA A 193 -19.16 -2.96 -23.06
N VAL A 194 -19.88 -3.85 -22.38
CA VAL A 194 -19.75 -5.30 -22.48
C VAL A 194 -21.08 -5.88 -22.92
N GLU A 195 -21.13 -6.46 -24.11
CA GLU A 195 -22.34 -7.06 -24.67
C GLU A 195 -22.76 -8.29 -23.84
N LEU A 196 -24.02 -8.33 -23.39
CA LEU A 196 -24.51 -9.40 -22.51
C LEU A 196 -24.55 -10.77 -23.21
N ALA A 197 -24.81 -10.82 -24.51
CA ALA A 197 -24.97 -12.06 -25.25
C ALA A 197 -23.65 -12.79 -25.52
N SER A 198 -22.54 -12.05 -25.64
CA SER A 198 -21.24 -12.56 -26.08
C SER A 198 -20.10 -12.30 -25.09
N GLY A 199 -20.24 -11.28 -24.24
CA GLY A 199 -19.16 -10.72 -23.44
C GLY A 199 -18.16 -9.90 -24.23
N LYS A 200 -18.47 -9.50 -25.47
CA LYS A 200 -17.61 -8.64 -26.29
C LYS A 200 -17.49 -7.26 -25.64
N VAL A 201 -16.25 -6.79 -25.50
CA VAL A 201 -15.91 -5.48 -24.95
C VAL A 201 -15.73 -4.47 -26.08
N SER A 202 -16.25 -3.27 -25.91
CA SER A 202 -16.04 -2.14 -26.82
C SER A 202 -16.11 -0.80 -26.09
N ALA A 203 -15.28 0.16 -26.51
CA ALA A 203 -15.40 1.55 -26.05
C ALA A 203 -16.72 2.17 -26.57
N ILE A 204 -17.40 2.94 -25.72
CA ILE A 204 -18.58 3.72 -26.14
C ILE A 204 -18.16 4.91 -26.99
N ASP A 205 -17.08 5.58 -26.60
CA ASP A 205 -16.43 6.67 -27.34
C ASP A 205 -14.99 6.27 -27.63
N ALA A 206 -14.70 5.96 -28.90
CA ALA A 206 -13.37 5.52 -29.32
C ALA A 206 -12.30 6.62 -29.18
N ASN A 207 -12.65 7.89 -29.39
CA ASN A 207 -11.69 8.99 -29.29
C ASN A 207 -11.34 9.27 -27.83
N ALA A 208 -12.34 9.27 -26.95
CA ALA A 208 -12.12 9.42 -25.52
C ALA A 208 -11.35 8.22 -24.94
N TRP A 209 -11.59 7.02 -25.46
CA TRP A 209 -10.84 5.83 -25.09
C TRP A 209 -9.36 5.92 -25.49
N GLU A 210 -9.05 6.32 -26.73
CA GLU A 210 -7.66 6.53 -27.15
C GLU A 210 -6.94 7.60 -26.31
N ALA A 211 -7.64 8.69 -25.94
CA ALA A 211 -7.10 9.70 -25.04
C ALA A 211 -6.82 9.15 -23.62
N ALA A 212 -7.69 8.27 -23.11
CA ALA A 212 -7.47 7.58 -21.85
C ALA A 212 -6.25 6.65 -21.93
N LEU A 213 -6.09 5.89 -23.03
CA LEU A 213 -4.93 5.02 -23.25
C LEU A 213 -3.61 5.80 -23.29
N GLU A 214 -3.57 6.95 -23.95
CA GLU A 214 -2.40 7.84 -23.93
C GLU A 214 -2.10 8.34 -22.52
N THR A 215 -3.13 8.73 -21.76
CA THR A 215 -2.98 9.12 -20.35
C THR A 215 -2.41 7.98 -19.52
N GLY A 216 -2.90 6.74 -19.69
CA GLY A 216 -2.38 5.56 -19.02
C GLY A 216 -0.89 5.31 -19.31
N ARG A 217 -0.47 5.43 -20.57
CA ARG A 217 0.95 5.29 -20.96
C ARG A 217 1.83 6.35 -20.30
N LYS A 218 1.37 7.61 -20.25
CA LYS A 218 2.09 8.70 -19.58
C LYS A 218 2.24 8.45 -18.07
N VAL A 219 1.15 8.05 -17.40
CA VAL A 219 1.17 7.76 -15.96
C VAL A 219 2.09 6.59 -15.66
N LEU A 220 2.02 5.51 -16.43
CA LEU A 220 2.92 4.35 -16.27
C LEU A 220 4.39 4.76 -16.44
N ALA A 221 4.72 5.56 -17.46
CA ALA A 221 6.07 6.05 -17.66
C ALA A 221 6.57 6.87 -16.45
N GLY A 222 5.70 7.70 -15.87
CA GLY A 222 5.98 8.45 -14.65
C GLY A 222 6.22 7.54 -13.43
N GLN A 223 5.37 6.54 -13.23
CA GLN A 223 5.51 5.55 -12.15
C GLN A 223 6.84 4.76 -12.27
N ILE A 224 7.17 4.28 -13.47
CA ILE A 224 8.44 3.58 -13.73
C ILE A 224 9.64 4.49 -13.44
N ALA A 225 9.60 5.74 -13.91
CA ALA A 225 10.68 6.70 -13.65
C ALA A 225 10.83 7.01 -12.15
N TYR A 226 9.71 7.15 -11.43
CA TYR A 226 9.69 7.36 -10.00
C TYR A 226 10.27 6.17 -9.24
N GLU A 227 9.85 4.94 -9.56
CA GLU A 227 10.37 3.72 -8.94
C GLU A 227 11.86 3.53 -9.21
N ALA A 228 12.31 3.82 -10.44
CA ALA A 228 13.72 3.78 -10.80
C ALA A 228 14.54 4.82 -10.00
N ALA A 229 14.04 6.05 -9.88
CA ALA A 229 14.67 7.10 -9.09
C ALA A 229 14.71 6.75 -7.58
N ALA A 230 13.61 6.21 -7.04
CA ALA A 230 13.54 5.76 -5.65
C ALA A 230 14.49 4.59 -5.38
N LYS A 231 14.59 3.63 -6.31
CA LYS A 231 15.56 2.53 -6.25
C LYS A 231 16.98 3.06 -6.29
N ALA A 232 17.30 3.95 -7.23
CA ALA A 232 18.63 4.56 -7.34
C ALA A 232 19.01 5.32 -6.05
N ALA A 233 18.09 6.11 -5.49
CA ALA A 233 18.29 6.85 -4.24
C ALA A 233 18.50 5.91 -3.05
N PHE A 234 17.75 4.80 -2.97
CA PHE A 234 17.92 3.80 -1.91
C PHE A 234 19.27 3.08 -1.98
N LEU A 235 19.74 2.78 -3.19
CA LEU A 235 21.02 2.09 -3.43
C LEU A 235 22.23 3.02 -3.25
N ALA A 236 22.06 4.31 -3.55
CA ALA A 236 23.12 5.29 -3.41
C ALA A 236 23.66 5.35 -1.96
N PRO A 237 24.97 5.56 -1.76
CA PRO A 237 25.53 5.83 -0.44
C PRO A 237 24.81 7.00 0.24
N LEU A 238 24.53 6.87 1.53
CA LEU A 238 23.97 7.93 2.34
C LEU A 238 25.07 8.97 2.58
N LEU A 239 24.73 10.22 2.32
CA LEU A 239 25.61 11.38 2.51
C LEU A 239 25.01 12.29 3.58
N ARG A 240 25.83 13.23 4.09
CA ARG A 240 25.38 14.38 4.88
C ARG A 240 24.09 15.00 4.30
N PRO A 241 23.15 15.44 5.17
CA PRO A 241 22.06 16.33 4.76
C PRO A 241 22.52 17.51 3.93
N LYS A 242 21.93 17.72 2.75
CA LYS A 242 22.23 18.89 1.91
C LYS A 242 21.82 20.21 2.57
N ILE A 243 20.81 20.15 3.42
CA ILE A 243 20.28 21.28 4.17
C ILE A 243 20.55 21.00 5.65
N ASN A 244 21.17 21.95 6.35
CA ASN A 244 21.43 21.85 7.78
C ASN A 244 20.17 22.21 8.58
N ALA A 245 19.18 21.30 8.57
CA ALA A 245 17.90 21.47 9.24
C ALA A 245 17.55 20.24 10.09
N GLU A 246 16.79 20.45 11.15
CA GLU A 246 16.43 19.42 12.14
C GLU A 246 15.81 18.18 11.50
N ARG A 247 14.81 18.36 10.65
CA ARG A 247 14.13 17.26 9.96
C ARG A 247 15.09 16.38 9.14
N GLU A 248 15.98 17.01 8.38
CA GLU A 248 16.94 16.31 7.53
C GLU A 248 17.95 15.50 8.36
N TRP A 249 18.35 16.02 9.52
CA TRP A 249 19.20 15.29 10.46
C TRP A 249 18.47 14.10 11.09
N HIS A 250 17.20 14.23 11.45
CA HIS A 250 16.41 13.09 11.93
C HIS A 250 16.33 11.98 10.87
N ASP A 251 16.07 12.33 9.61
CA ASP A 251 16.00 11.36 8.52
C ASP A 251 17.37 10.72 8.24
N TYR A 252 18.46 11.51 8.27
CA TYR A 252 19.83 11.00 8.19
C TYR A 252 20.17 10.03 9.32
N LEU A 253 19.86 10.36 10.57
CA LEU A 253 20.15 9.51 11.74
C LEU A 253 19.43 8.17 11.63
N ARG A 254 18.13 8.17 11.28
CA ARG A 254 17.36 6.93 11.09
C ARG A 254 17.96 6.05 10.00
N GLU A 255 18.26 6.61 8.83
CA GLU A 255 18.80 5.84 7.71
C GLU A 255 20.26 5.40 7.95
N ALA A 256 21.09 6.22 8.60
CA ALA A 256 22.47 5.88 8.93
C ALA A 256 22.54 4.70 9.90
N VAL A 257 21.72 4.71 10.95
CA VAL A 257 21.64 3.57 11.89
C VAL A 257 21.09 2.33 11.19
N ALA A 258 20.05 2.46 10.38
CA ALA A 258 19.51 1.33 9.60
C ALA A 258 20.56 0.70 8.67
N ARG A 259 21.44 1.52 8.07
CA ARG A 259 22.57 1.05 7.24
C ARG A 259 23.71 0.41 8.02
N LEU A 260 23.88 0.73 9.30
CA LEU A 260 24.90 0.08 10.13
C LEU A 260 24.40 -1.23 10.75
N ILE A 261 23.22 -1.20 11.38
CA ILE A 261 22.75 -2.31 12.23
C ILE A 261 21.50 -3.02 11.70
N GLY A 262 20.68 -2.34 10.88
CA GLY A 262 19.48 -2.92 10.24
C GLY A 262 18.18 -2.23 10.64
N ASP A 263 17.08 -2.64 10.00
CA ASP A 263 15.75 -2.05 10.21
C ASP A 263 15.02 -2.66 11.43
N ASP A 264 15.57 -3.71 12.04
CA ASP A 264 14.96 -4.42 13.17
C ASP A 264 15.03 -3.60 14.48
N ASP A 265 15.85 -2.54 14.48
CA ASP A 265 16.09 -1.64 15.60
C ASP A 265 15.87 -0.19 15.17
N THR A 266 14.83 0.47 15.67
CA THR A 266 14.61 1.90 15.41
C THR A 266 15.25 2.71 16.54
N PRO A 267 16.31 3.51 16.28
CA PRO A 267 16.89 4.34 17.32
C PRO A 267 15.94 5.47 17.69
N SER A 268 15.96 5.89 18.96
CA SER A 268 15.48 7.23 19.30
C SER A 268 16.41 8.25 18.65
N THR A 269 15.86 9.23 17.92
CA THR A 269 16.67 10.27 17.26
C THR A 269 16.48 11.62 17.92
N THR A 270 17.57 12.32 18.20
CA THR A 270 17.57 13.67 18.78
C THR A 270 18.48 14.60 17.98
N VAL A 271 18.02 15.83 17.74
CA VAL A 271 18.83 16.86 17.08
C VAL A 271 18.92 18.10 17.96
N LEU A 272 20.14 18.45 18.35
CA LEU A 272 20.41 19.66 19.11
C LEU A 272 20.41 20.88 18.20
N ARG A 273 19.63 21.90 18.55
CA ARG A 273 19.48 23.14 17.78
C ARG A 273 20.70 24.05 17.93
N LEU A 274 20.74 25.11 17.12
CA LEU A 274 21.77 26.15 17.25
C LEU A 274 21.60 26.91 18.58
N PRO A 275 22.68 27.34 19.23
CA PRO A 275 22.63 28.13 20.48
C PRO A 275 21.74 29.38 20.44
N GLY A 276 21.59 29.99 19.25
CA GLY A 276 20.76 31.19 19.06
C GLY A 276 19.26 30.92 18.85
N ALA A 277 18.82 29.67 18.82
CA ALA A 277 17.40 29.35 18.65
C ALA A 277 16.60 29.71 19.92
N SER A 278 15.37 30.21 19.76
CA SER A 278 14.50 30.61 20.88
C SER A 278 14.19 29.49 21.86
N ASP A 279 14.22 28.24 21.40
CA ASP A 279 14.01 27.03 22.18
C ASP A 279 15.26 26.15 22.28
N TYR A 280 16.44 26.75 22.13
CA TYR A 280 17.71 26.06 22.32
C TYR A 280 17.79 25.31 23.67
N ALA A 281 17.39 25.96 24.76
CA ALA A 281 17.39 25.37 26.09
C ALA A 281 16.52 24.11 26.17
N VAL A 282 15.40 24.08 25.44
CA VAL A 282 14.54 22.89 25.32
C VAL A 282 15.26 21.80 24.54
N SER A 283 15.99 22.14 23.48
CA SER A 283 16.77 21.15 22.74
C SER A 283 17.94 20.55 23.54
N GLU A 284 18.48 21.28 24.53
CA GLU A 284 19.43 20.70 25.48
C GLU A 284 18.78 19.63 26.37
N THR A 285 17.53 19.83 26.81
CA THR A 285 16.82 18.82 27.59
C THR A 285 16.54 17.58 26.76
N TRP A 286 16.21 17.71 25.48
CA TRP A 286 16.05 16.54 24.60
C TRP A 286 17.31 15.68 24.51
N VAL A 287 18.51 16.28 24.50
CA VAL A 287 19.77 15.52 24.50
C VAL A 287 19.98 14.79 25.83
N HIS A 288 19.66 15.46 26.94
CA HIS A 288 19.69 14.83 28.27
C HIS A 288 18.72 13.64 28.32
N ASP A 289 17.46 13.86 27.99
CA ASP A 289 16.38 12.87 28.11
C ASP A 289 16.59 11.70 27.16
N ALA A 290 17.14 11.95 25.96
CA ALA A 290 17.54 10.89 25.04
C ALA A 290 18.59 9.96 25.63
N LEU A 291 19.47 10.45 26.51
CA LEU A 291 20.49 9.64 27.17
C LEU A 291 20.00 8.99 28.47
N THR A 292 19.04 9.60 29.18
CA THR A 292 18.64 9.15 30.54
C THR A 292 17.28 8.49 30.62
N GLU A 293 16.34 8.88 29.76
CA GLU A 293 14.93 8.46 29.81
C GLU A 293 14.53 7.60 28.61
N SER A 294 15.40 7.46 27.60
CA SER A 294 15.08 6.67 26.43
C SER A 294 14.84 5.21 26.82
N TYR A 295 13.62 4.72 26.55
CA TYR A 295 13.27 3.30 26.61
C TYR A 295 14.02 2.43 25.59
N ALA A 296 14.86 3.03 24.73
CA ALA A 296 15.63 2.35 23.72
C ALA A 296 17.09 2.14 24.18
N ASP A 297 17.60 0.91 24.00
CA ASP A 297 19.02 0.61 24.18
C ASP A 297 19.93 1.30 23.14
N LYS A 298 19.33 2.04 22.20
CA LYS A 298 20.00 2.66 21.04
C LYS A 298 19.47 4.08 20.82
N VAL A 299 20.39 5.05 20.85
CA VAL A 299 20.09 6.49 20.72
C VAL A 299 20.96 7.06 19.61
N ALA A 300 20.41 7.91 18.76
CA ALA A 300 21.11 8.57 17.68
C ALA A 300 21.00 10.08 17.82
N ILE A 301 22.13 10.79 17.87
CA ILE A 301 22.18 12.22 18.19
C ILE A 301 22.93 12.97 17.09
N ALA A 302 22.40 14.09 16.66
CA ALA A 302 23.06 15.06 15.79
C ALA A 302 22.91 16.48 16.34
N SER A 303 23.55 17.44 15.68
CA SER A 303 23.32 18.85 15.95
C SER A 303 23.48 19.68 14.69
N LEU A 304 22.81 20.83 14.68
CA LEU A 304 23.06 21.89 13.71
C LEU A 304 24.44 22.55 13.90
N SER A 305 25.12 22.30 15.03
CA SER A 305 26.49 22.73 15.33
C SER A 305 27.25 21.63 16.09
N GLU A 306 28.19 20.97 15.41
CA GLU A 306 29.00 19.88 15.99
C GLU A 306 29.79 20.29 17.25
N PRO A 307 30.50 21.44 17.28
CA PRO A 307 31.22 21.86 18.49
C PRO A 307 30.28 22.11 19.68
N ASN A 308 29.08 22.62 19.41
CA ASN A 308 28.07 22.83 20.44
C ASN A 308 27.56 21.50 21.01
N LEU A 309 27.37 20.49 20.15
CA LEU A 309 26.99 19.16 20.61
C LEU A 309 28.01 18.56 21.57
N VAL A 310 29.31 18.68 21.28
CA VAL A 310 30.38 18.22 22.17
C VAL A 310 30.27 18.89 23.54
N SER A 311 30.03 20.20 23.56
CA SER A 311 29.89 20.98 24.80
C SER A 311 28.67 20.54 25.62
N VAL A 312 27.52 20.31 24.97
CA VAL A 312 26.31 19.80 25.63
C VAL A 312 26.51 18.37 26.15
N LEU A 313 27.13 17.48 25.36
CA LEU A 313 27.45 16.12 25.80
C LEU A 313 28.35 16.13 27.04
N GLN A 314 29.37 17.00 27.07
CA GLN A 314 30.23 17.16 28.24
C GLN A 314 29.44 17.62 29.48
N LYS A 315 28.56 18.63 29.33
CA LYS A 315 27.69 19.14 30.40
C LYS A 315 26.74 18.08 30.93
N VAL A 316 26.14 17.27 30.05
CA VAL A 316 25.22 16.18 30.43
C VAL A 316 26.00 15.06 31.12
N ALA A 317 27.07 14.54 30.49
CA ALA A 317 27.87 13.44 31.03
C ALA A 317 28.51 13.77 32.39
N ALA A 318 28.87 15.03 32.63
CA ALA A 318 29.39 15.51 33.91
C ALA A 318 28.41 15.29 35.08
N LYS A 319 27.10 15.30 34.81
CA LYS A 319 26.03 15.11 35.80
C LYS A 319 25.59 13.65 35.97
N LEU A 320 25.94 12.78 35.03
CA LEU A 320 25.54 11.38 35.09
C LEU A 320 26.44 10.57 36.03
N PRO A 321 25.87 9.60 36.79
CA PRO A 321 26.66 8.64 37.55
C PRO A 321 27.61 7.85 36.63
N ALA A 322 28.76 7.44 37.18
CA ALA A 322 29.70 6.64 36.41
C ALA A 322 29.06 5.32 35.95
N ARG A 323 29.32 4.93 34.70
CA ARG A 323 28.82 3.70 34.06
C ARG A 323 27.29 3.57 33.96
N SER A 324 26.52 4.64 34.21
CA SER A 324 25.06 4.61 34.16
C SER A 324 24.51 4.24 32.78
N LEU A 325 25.26 4.47 31.71
CA LEU A 325 24.86 4.20 30.32
C LEU A 325 25.52 2.93 29.76
N SER A 326 26.04 2.04 30.60
CA SER A 326 26.80 0.84 30.17
C SER A 326 26.07 -0.13 29.24
N LYS A 327 24.74 -0.07 29.16
CA LYS A 327 23.92 -0.88 28.25
C LYS A 327 23.46 -0.11 27.00
N VAL A 328 23.71 1.19 26.94
CA VAL A 328 23.22 2.06 25.87
C VAL A 328 24.28 2.15 24.76
N THR A 329 23.84 2.01 23.51
CA THR A 329 24.64 2.35 22.33
C THR A 329 24.23 3.72 21.83
N VAL A 330 25.17 4.66 21.79
CA VAL A 330 24.93 6.04 21.33
C VAL A 330 25.63 6.24 19.99
N PHE A 331 24.83 6.46 18.95
CA PHE A 331 25.28 6.89 17.64
C PHE A 331 25.34 8.41 17.62
N ILE A 332 26.49 9.00 17.26
CA ILE A 332 26.65 10.46 17.25
C ILE A 332 27.14 10.92 15.89
N ALA A 333 26.38 11.80 15.25
CA ALA A 333 26.77 12.41 13.99
C ALA A 333 27.77 13.53 14.21
N LEU A 334 29.05 13.21 14.02
CA LEU A 334 30.19 14.12 14.16
C LEU A 334 31.26 13.80 13.13
N SER A 335 31.88 14.83 12.56
CA SER A 335 33.11 14.72 11.79
C SER A 335 34.27 14.15 12.63
N ASP A 336 35.35 13.73 11.97
CA ASP A 336 36.54 13.21 12.64
C ASP A 336 37.19 14.26 13.57
N GLU A 337 37.04 15.54 13.26
CA GLU A 337 37.55 16.67 14.06
C GLU A 337 36.94 16.70 15.47
N ASN A 338 35.63 16.50 15.59
CA ASN A 338 34.90 16.62 16.85
C ASN A 338 34.77 15.29 17.61
N TRP A 339 35.10 14.17 16.98
CA TRP A 339 34.85 12.84 17.54
C TRP A 339 35.64 12.53 18.80
N ALA A 340 36.93 12.87 18.83
CA ALA A 340 37.79 12.59 19.99
C ALA A 340 37.28 13.30 21.26
N ALA A 341 36.85 14.55 21.12
CA ALA A 341 36.32 15.34 22.23
C ALA A 341 34.99 14.80 22.76
N ALA A 342 34.09 14.35 21.87
CA ALA A 342 32.86 13.67 22.28
C ALA A 342 33.13 12.35 23.02
N GLY A 343 34.13 11.59 22.54
CA GLY A 343 34.59 10.35 23.17
C GLY A 343 35.06 10.56 24.61
N GLU A 344 35.92 11.57 24.84
CA GLU A 344 36.38 11.88 26.20
C GLU A 344 35.24 12.38 27.09
N ALA A 345 34.38 13.26 26.57
CA ALA A 345 33.22 13.78 27.31
C ALA A 345 32.32 12.65 27.85
N MET A 346 32.07 11.63 27.05
CA MET A 346 31.17 10.53 27.39
C MET A 346 31.86 9.34 28.07
N ARG A 347 33.20 9.30 28.14
CA ARG A 347 33.99 8.13 28.60
C ARG A 347 33.55 7.56 29.95
N ARG A 348 33.24 8.42 30.92
CA ARG A 348 32.84 8.01 32.29
C ARG A 348 31.46 7.37 32.34
N THR A 349 30.59 7.65 31.37
CA THR A 349 29.20 7.16 31.35
C THR A 349 29.10 5.66 31.04
N GLY A 350 30.14 5.08 30.43
CA GLY A 350 30.19 3.67 30.04
C GLY A 350 29.41 3.32 28.77
N ALA A 351 28.78 4.29 28.10
CA ALA A 351 28.07 4.07 26.84
C ALA A 351 28.98 3.51 25.73
N LYS A 352 28.41 2.65 24.87
CA LYS A 352 29.07 2.25 23.62
C LYS A 352 28.84 3.34 22.58
N LEU A 353 29.88 4.08 22.21
CA LEU A 353 29.77 5.15 21.23
C LEU A 353 30.07 4.65 19.81
N ILE A 354 29.27 5.09 18.84
CA ILE A 354 29.47 4.84 17.41
C ILE A 354 29.44 6.17 16.67
N GLN A 355 30.49 6.48 15.93
CA GLN A 355 30.54 7.68 15.12
C GLN A 355 29.72 7.49 13.84
N LEU A 356 28.83 8.44 13.56
CA LEU A 356 28.18 8.59 12.26
C LEU A 356 28.83 9.76 11.52
N ASN A 357 30.02 9.57 10.96
CA ASN A 357 30.72 10.66 10.29
C ASN A 357 29.94 11.10 9.02
N PRO A 358 29.38 12.34 9.00
CA PRO A 358 28.55 12.80 7.89
C PRO A 358 29.35 13.07 6.60
N ASP A 359 30.68 13.18 6.68
CA ASP A 359 31.57 13.37 5.53
C ASP A 359 32.00 12.04 4.89
N LYS A 360 31.68 10.89 5.52
CA LYS A 360 31.98 9.55 5.00
C LYS A 360 30.69 8.91 4.47
N PRO A 361 30.62 8.56 3.16
CA PRO A 361 29.45 7.91 2.60
C PRO A 361 29.16 6.56 3.29
N ILE A 362 27.91 6.33 3.68
CA ILE A 362 27.47 5.05 4.27
C ILE A 362 26.78 4.22 3.18
N PRO A 363 27.40 3.13 2.67
CA PRO A 363 26.79 2.31 1.63
C PRO A 363 25.51 1.62 2.11
N GLN A 364 24.65 1.22 1.17
CA GLN A 364 23.45 0.45 1.51
C GLN A 364 23.82 -1.00 1.87
N ARG A 365 23.08 -1.62 2.79
CA ARG A 365 23.35 -3.01 3.22
C ARG A 365 22.83 -4.02 2.18
N PRO A 366 23.63 -5.02 1.76
CA PRO A 366 23.16 -6.09 0.89
C PRO A 366 21.89 -6.80 1.40
N LYS A 367 21.78 -7.04 2.72
CA LYS A 367 20.57 -7.62 3.33
C LYS A 367 19.33 -6.76 3.13
N ARG A 368 19.45 -5.42 3.22
CA ARG A 368 18.33 -4.48 3.01
C ARG A 368 17.93 -4.42 1.53
N ILE A 369 18.92 -4.44 0.63
CA ILE A 369 18.67 -4.55 -0.83
C ILE A 369 17.91 -5.85 -1.12
N GLY A 370 18.40 -6.98 -0.61
CA GLY A 370 17.78 -8.29 -0.78
C GLY A 370 16.35 -8.37 -0.24
N ARG A 371 16.08 -7.74 0.92
CA ARG A 371 14.72 -7.68 1.49
C ARG A 371 13.76 -6.84 0.63
N ARG A 372 14.22 -5.71 0.12
CA ARG A 372 13.36 -4.76 -0.61
C ARG A 372 13.15 -5.12 -2.07
N TYR A 373 14.17 -5.64 -2.74
CA TYR A 373 14.17 -5.88 -4.19
C TYR A 373 14.41 -7.34 -4.59
N GLY A 374 14.51 -8.26 -3.61
CA GLY A 374 14.88 -9.65 -3.85
C GLY A 374 16.39 -9.84 -4.07
N PRO A 375 16.87 -11.09 -4.17
CA PRO A 375 18.26 -11.35 -4.56
C PRO A 375 18.50 -10.71 -5.94
N GLY A 376 19.54 -9.87 -6.03
CA GLY A 376 19.82 -9.02 -7.19
C GLY A 376 19.66 -9.75 -8.52
N ARG A 377 18.67 -9.34 -9.30
CA ARG A 377 18.77 -9.44 -10.76
C ARG A 377 19.32 -8.10 -11.21
N ASP A 378 20.63 -8.09 -11.40
CA ASP A 378 21.31 -7.05 -12.17
C ASP A 378 20.77 -7.02 -13.61
#